data_AF-A0A6S6R8S6-F1
#
_entry.id   AF-A0A6S6R8S6-F1
#
_cell.length_a   1.000
_cell.length_b   1.000
_cell.length_c   1.000
_cell.angle_alpha   90.00
_cell.angle_beta   90.00
_cell.angle_gamma   90.00
#
_symmetry.space_group_name_H-M   'P 1'
#
loop_
_entity.id
_entity.type
_entity.pdbx_description
1 polymer ?
#
loop_
_entity_poly.entity_id
_entity_poly.type
_entity_poly.pdbx_seq_one_letter_code
_entity_poly.pdbx_strand_id
1 'polypeptide(L)'
;MNKLQGFYALKESDLPTVRWFPYEKGMKLDKGILWTVRSAVTKGSDLHLPRKVGVTADEAANFAEELIEKLDREDLVLCYPYFIARKSGVLDIRGNRIVIEAVKDDLWNLVTYNKRNVTVLFEEGDIRFDGDEKFLTQEELLELIDYCVNIKKKWSNLLLNGKSLLLEWSFGMDSDLEHNGIGEPYLLFYELRTV
;
A
#
# COMPACT_ATOMS: atom_id res chain seq x y z
N MET A 1 8.57 10.91 5.64
CA MET A 1 9.25 9.60 5.51
C MET A 1 9.52 9.39 4.04
N ASN A 2 10.71 8.90 3.66
CA ASN A 2 10.94 8.43 2.29
C ASN A 2 10.29 7.04 2.09
N LYS A 3 10.26 6.54 0.87
CA LYS A 3 9.62 5.27 0.53
C LYS A 3 10.18 4.07 1.30
N LEU A 4 11.51 4.04 1.49
CA LEU A 4 12.19 3.01 2.27
C LEU A 4 11.72 3.01 3.74
N GLN A 5 11.71 4.19 4.36
CA GLN A 5 11.20 4.38 5.72
C GLN A 5 9.72 3.98 5.82
N GLY A 6 8.92 4.26 4.78
CA GLY A 6 7.53 3.85 4.69
C GLY A 6 7.34 2.33 4.77
N PHE A 7 8.12 1.56 4.02
CA PHE A 7 8.06 0.09 4.06
C PHE A 7 8.43 -0.49 5.42
N TYR A 8 9.51 0.01 6.03
CA TYR A 8 9.90 -0.43 7.37
C TYR A 8 8.88 -0.02 8.43
N ALA A 9 8.38 1.22 8.38
CA ALA A 9 7.36 1.70 9.31
C ALA A 9 6.05 0.91 9.20
N LEU A 10 5.66 0.47 7.99
CA LEU A 10 4.55 -0.47 7.79
C LEU A 10 4.88 -1.85 8.38
N LYS A 11 6.06 -2.40 8.10
CA LYS A 11 6.44 -3.72 8.61
C LYS A 11 6.51 -3.78 10.14
N GLU A 12 6.90 -2.68 10.76
CA GLU A 12 6.92 -2.51 12.21
C GLU A 12 5.55 -2.07 12.77
N SER A 13 4.55 -1.84 11.92
CA SER A 13 3.18 -1.51 12.32
C SER A 13 2.38 -2.77 12.62
N ASP A 14 1.35 -2.63 13.46
CA ASP A 14 0.37 -3.69 13.72
C ASP A 14 -0.70 -3.77 12.61
N LEU A 15 -0.39 -3.22 11.42
CA LEU A 15 -1.27 -3.23 10.26
C LEU A 15 -1.06 -4.51 9.43
N PRO A 16 -2.12 -5.02 8.79
CA PRO A 16 -1.97 -6.08 7.81
C PRO A 16 -1.24 -5.51 6.59
N THR A 17 -0.01 -5.94 6.36
CA THR A 17 0.85 -5.37 5.30
C THR A 17 1.21 -6.41 4.25
N VAL A 18 1.51 -5.95 3.05
CA VAL A 18 2.11 -6.83 2.03
C VAL A 18 3.36 -7.49 2.62
N ARG A 19 3.42 -8.81 2.52
CA ARG A 19 4.53 -9.62 3.04
C ARG A 19 5.74 -9.50 2.12
N TRP A 20 6.41 -8.37 2.20
CA TRP A 20 7.59 -8.09 1.40
C TRP A 20 8.87 -8.59 2.07
N PHE A 21 9.83 -8.95 1.22
CA PHE A 21 11.17 -9.32 1.62
C PHE A 21 12.21 -8.66 0.70
N PRO A 22 13.43 -8.38 1.21
CA PRO A 22 14.54 -7.96 0.38
C PRO A 22 14.88 -9.06 -0.63
N TYR A 23 15.05 -8.70 -1.90
CA TYR A 23 15.57 -9.64 -2.88
C TYR A 23 17.08 -9.76 -2.75
N GLU A 24 17.57 -11.00 -2.74
CA GLU A 24 19.01 -11.31 -2.76
C GLU A 24 19.36 -11.98 -4.09
N LYS A 25 20.57 -11.72 -4.61
CA LYS A 25 21.01 -12.26 -5.90
C LYS A 25 20.91 -13.79 -5.91
N GLY A 26 20.30 -14.36 -6.96
CA GLY A 26 20.05 -15.79 -7.08
C GLY A 26 18.90 -16.34 -6.24
N MET A 27 18.10 -15.50 -5.57
CA MET A 27 16.91 -15.93 -4.85
C MET A 27 15.87 -16.53 -5.83
N LYS A 28 15.32 -17.69 -5.48
CA LYS A 28 14.27 -18.34 -6.26
C LYS A 28 12.89 -17.88 -5.79
N LEU A 29 12.15 -17.27 -6.70
CA LEU A 29 10.75 -16.90 -6.50
C LEU A 29 9.83 -18.07 -6.87
N ASP A 30 8.69 -18.18 -6.18
CA ASP A 30 7.68 -19.20 -6.46
C ASP A 30 7.09 -19.01 -7.87
N LYS A 31 7.18 -20.05 -8.70
CA LYS A 31 6.70 -20.03 -10.09
C LYS A 31 5.18 -20.21 -10.20
N GLY A 32 4.49 -20.57 -9.12
CA GLY A 32 3.04 -20.77 -9.12
C GLY A 32 2.22 -19.48 -8.99
N ILE A 33 2.86 -18.34 -8.72
CA ILE A 33 2.21 -17.05 -8.49
C ILE A 33 2.89 -15.92 -9.24
N LEU A 34 2.17 -14.79 -9.35
CA LEU A 34 2.71 -13.54 -9.87
C LEU A 34 3.37 -12.72 -8.76
N TRP A 35 4.30 -11.86 -9.16
CA TRP A 35 5.17 -11.11 -8.26
C TRP A 35 5.14 -9.62 -8.55
N THR A 36 5.38 -8.86 -7.48
CA THR A 36 5.66 -7.42 -7.53
C THR A 36 7.09 -7.17 -7.06
N VAL A 37 7.83 -6.39 -7.84
CA VAL A 37 9.19 -5.93 -7.53
C VAL A 37 9.18 -4.40 -7.48
N ARG A 38 9.65 -3.82 -6.38
CA ARG A 38 9.82 -2.36 -6.25
C ARG A 38 11.25 -2.05 -5.82
N SER A 39 11.72 -0.85 -6.18
CA SER A 39 12.87 -0.24 -5.53
C SER A 39 12.44 0.82 -4.51
N ALA A 40 13.26 0.96 -3.48
CA ALA A 40 13.21 2.02 -2.48
C ALA A 40 14.64 2.52 -2.22
N VAL A 41 14.87 3.80 -2.43
CA VAL A 41 16.21 4.41 -2.32
C VAL A 41 16.37 5.11 -0.97
N THR A 42 17.61 5.18 -0.50
CA THR A 42 17.97 5.86 0.76
C THR A 42 18.08 7.37 0.59
N LYS A 43 18.56 7.81 -0.57
CA LYS A 43 18.80 9.22 -0.92
C LYS A 43 18.27 9.47 -2.34
N GLY A 44 17.84 10.70 -2.59
CA GLY A 44 17.30 11.11 -3.89
C GLY A 44 15.78 11.14 -3.94
N SER A 45 15.23 11.23 -5.15
CA SER A 45 13.78 11.35 -5.36
C SER A 45 13.10 9.98 -5.32
N ASP A 46 12.00 9.89 -4.56
CA ASP A 46 11.12 8.72 -4.56
C ASP A 46 10.20 8.66 -5.80
N LEU A 47 10.24 9.68 -6.65
CA LEU A 47 9.41 9.77 -7.84
C LEU A 47 9.95 8.86 -8.95
N HIS A 48 9.06 8.11 -9.59
CA HIS A 48 9.35 7.25 -10.75
C HIS A 48 10.38 6.14 -10.50
N LEU A 49 10.53 5.70 -9.24
CA LEU A 49 11.35 4.54 -8.91
C LEU A 49 10.89 3.30 -9.71
N PRO A 50 11.82 2.58 -10.37
CA PRO A 50 11.50 1.41 -11.16
C PRO A 50 10.67 0.37 -10.39
N ARG A 51 9.68 -0.20 -11.06
CA ARG A 51 8.85 -1.27 -10.53
C ARG A 51 8.35 -2.20 -11.63
N LYS A 52 8.11 -3.46 -11.27
CA LYS A 52 7.31 -4.41 -12.03
C LYS A 52 6.21 -4.96 -11.12
N VAL A 53 5.01 -5.15 -11.65
CA VAL A 53 3.82 -5.54 -10.89
C VAL A 53 3.10 -6.62 -11.69
N GLY A 54 2.72 -7.72 -11.03
CA GLY A 54 1.96 -8.81 -11.66
C GLY A 54 2.74 -9.54 -12.75
N VAL A 55 4.00 -9.88 -12.49
CA VAL A 55 4.86 -10.58 -13.46
C VAL A 55 5.27 -11.97 -12.97
N THR A 56 5.70 -12.82 -13.88
CA THR A 56 6.17 -14.17 -13.54
C THR A 56 7.41 -14.13 -12.65
N ALA A 57 7.68 -15.24 -11.95
CA ALA A 57 8.87 -15.40 -11.11
C ALA A 57 10.19 -15.12 -11.88
N ASP A 58 10.31 -15.62 -13.11
CA ASP A 58 11.53 -15.45 -13.92
C ASP A 58 11.69 -13.98 -14.35
N GLU A 59 10.60 -13.29 -14.71
CA GLU A 59 10.64 -11.86 -15.01
C GLU A 59 10.97 -10.99 -13.79
N ALA A 60 10.38 -11.32 -12.63
CA ALA A 60 10.63 -10.61 -11.38
C ALA A 60 12.09 -10.75 -10.94
N ALA A 61 12.64 -11.97 -10.99
CA ALA A 61 14.03 -12.25 -10.64
C ALA A 61 15.01 -11.49 -11.56
N ASN A 62 14.81 -11.56 -12.88
CA ASN A 62 15.66 -10.85 -13.84
C ASN A 62 15.64 -9.34 -13.61
N PHE A 63 14.45 -8.76 -13.42
CA PHE A 63 14.32 -7.33 -13.16
C PHE A 63 14.92 -6.92 -11.82
N ALA A 64 14.79 -7.74 -10.78
CA ALA A 64 15.38 -7.48 -9.47
C ALA A 64 16.92 -7.52 -9.53
N GLU A 65 17.51 -8.47 -10.27
CA GLU A 65 18.96 -8.53 -10.49
C GLU A 65 19.47 -7.30 -11.23
N GLU A 66 18.79 -6.87 -12.29
CA GLU A 66 19.14 -5.63 -12.99
C GLU A 66 19.08 -4.39 -12.10
N LEU A 67 18.13 -4.33 -11.15
CA LEU A 67 18.04 -3.22 -10.21
C LEU A 67 19.17 -3.24 -9.18
N ILE A 68 19.53 -4.41 -8.65
CA ILE A 68 20.65 -4.54 -7.70
C ILE A 68 21.96 -4.05 -8.33
N GLU A 69 22.17 -4.27 -9.62
CA GLU A 69 23.39 -3.81 -10.32
C GLU A 69 23.42 -2.29 -10.56
N LYS A 70 22.27 -1.62 -10.52
CA LYS A 70 22.13 -0.18 -10.80
C LYS A 70 21.99 0.69 -9.55
N LEU A 71 21.53 0.10 -8.45
CA LEU A 71 21.24 0.81 -7.20
C LEU A 71 22.44 0.80 -6.25
N ASP A 72 22.45 1.76 -5.31
CA ASP A 72 23.49 1.81 -4.29
C ASP A 72 23.31 0.69 -3.27
N ARG A 73 24.39 0.31 -2.59
CA ARG A 73 24.38 -0.75 -1.57
C ARG A 73 23.38 -0.49 -0.43
N GLU A 74 23.08 0.77 -0.14
CA GLU A 74 22.15 1.16 0.91
C GLU A 74 20.67 1.09 0.45
N ASP A 75 20.42 1.02 -0.86
CA ASP A 75 19.08 0.94 -1.44
C ASP A 75 18.51 -0.48 -1.36
N LEU A 76 17.18 -0.56 -1.47
CA LEU A 76 16.43 -1.80 -1.30
C LEU A 76 15.67 -2.17 -2.57
N VAL A 77 15.90 -3.38 -3.05
CA VAL A 77 15.01 -4.08 -3.98
C VAL A 77 14.14 -5.02 -3.16
N LEU A 78 12.83 -4.82 -3.20
CA LEU A 78 11.85 -5.59 -2.44
C LEU A 78 10.91 -6.34 -3.37
N CYS A 79 10.60 -7.57 -2.97
CA CYS A 79 9.67 -8.45 -3.65
C CYS A 79 8.52 -8.84 -2.74
N TYR A 80 7.32 -8.98 -3.29
CA TYR A 80 6.16 -9.56 -2.63
C TYR A 80 5.19 -10.16 -3.65
N PRO A 81 4.33 -11.12 -3.24
CA PRO A 81 3.28 -11.66 -4.11
C PRO A 81 2.39 -10.56 -4.69
N TYR A 82 2.08 -10.66 -5.98
CA TYR A 82 1.06 -9.80 -6.58
C TYR A 82 -0.31 -10.13 -6.00
N PHE A 83 -1.15 -9.10 -5.88
CA PHE A 83 -2.52 -9.22 -5.41
C PHE A 83 -3.44 -8.45 -6.36
N ILE A 84 -4.68 -8.92 -6.46
CA ILE A 84 -5.74 -8.27 -7.23
C ILE A 84 -6.63 -7.48 -6.27
N ALA A 85 -6.74 -6.17 -6.49
CA ALA A 85 -7.59 -5.32 -5.68
C ALA A 85 -9.06 -5.43 -6.10
N ARG A 86 -9.96 -5.56 -5.12
CA ARG A 86 -11.41 -5.39 -5.31
C ARG A 86 -11.83 -3.95 -5.04
N LYS A 87 -11.23 -3.37 -4.02
CA LYS A 87 -11.35 -1.97 -3.62
C LYS A 87 -9.97 -1.52 -3.18
N SER A 88 -9.59 -0.32 -3.57
CA SER A 88 -8.37 0.34 -3.13
C SER A 88 -8.70 1.70 -2.58
N GLY A 89 -7.76 2.30 -1.88
CA GLY A 89 -7.96 3.66 -1.41
C GLY A 89 -6.76 4.25 -0.70
N VAL A 90 -6.98 5.46 -0.19
CA VAL A 90 -6.04 6.14 0.68
C VAL A 90 -6.67 6.48 2.02
N LEU A 91 -5.85 6.48 3.07
CA LEU A 91 -6.18 7.06 4.37
C LEU A 91 -5.30 8.30 4.56
N ASP A 92 -5.90 9.49 4.71
CA ASP A 92 -5.22 10.70 5.19
C ASP A 92 -5.58 10.89 6.68
N ILE A 93 -4.60 10.67 7.55
CA ILE A 93 -4.76 10.72 9.00
C ILE A 93 -4.02 11.95 9.52
N ARG A 94 -4.80 12.85 10.14
CA ARG A 94 -4.36 14.10 10.76
C ARG A 94 -4.74 14.13 12.24
N GLY A 95 -4.20 15.11 12.96
CA GLY A 95 -4.47 15.29 14.40
C GLY A 95 -5.95 15.41 14.73
N ASN A 96 -6.74 16.14 13.92
CA ASN A 96 -8.17 16.40 14.16
C ASN A 96 -9.11 15.68 13.19
N ARG A 97 -8.58 15.06 12.13
CA ARG A 97 -9.37 14.58 11.00
C ARG A 97 -8.82 13.28 10.42
N ILE A 98 -9.71 12.40 9.96
CA ILE A 98 -9.38 11.24 9.13
C ILE A 98 -10.18 11.34 7.83
N VAL A 99 -9.52 11.08 6.70
CA VAL A 99 -10.16 10.94 5.38
C VAL A 99 -9.91 9.55 4.88
N ILE A 100 -10.96 8.86 4.48
CA ILE A 100 -10.90 7.58 3.79
C ILE A 100 -11.42 7.80 2.38
N GLU A 101 -10.58 7.69 1.38
CA GLU A 101 -11.02 7.67 -0.01
C GLU A 101 -10.95 6.24 -0.51
N ALA A 102 -11.99 5.81 -1.24
CA ALA A 102 -12.06 4.48 -1.81
C ALA A 102 -12.48 4.51 -3.27
N VAL A 103 -11.90 3.59 -4.04
CA VAL A 103 -12.14 3.39 -5.46
C VAL A 103 -12.28 1.90 -5.75
N LYS A 104 -13.05 1.57 -6.79
CA LYS A 104 -13.17 0.22 -7.30
C LYS A 104 -11.86 -0.25 -7.95
N ASP A 105 -11.52 -1.51 -7.71
CA ASP A 105 -10.36 -2.19 -8.27
C ASP A 105 -9.06 -1.45 -7.89
N ASP A 106 -8.08 -1.36 -8.80
CA ASP A 106 -6.76 -0.80 -8.52
C ASP A 106 -6.74 0.66 -8.08
N LEU A 107 -5.82 1.00 -7.16
CA LEU A 107 -5.57 2.37 -6.70
C LEU A 107 -5.20 3.34 -7.84
N TRP A 108 -4.64 2.83 -8.95
CA TRP A 108 -4.41 3.63 -10.16
C TRP A 108 -5.66 4.33 -10.68
N ASN A 109 -6.85 3.76 -10.43
CA ASN A 109 -8.11 4.42 -10.73
C ASN A 109 -8.25 5.76 -10.01
N LEU A 110 -7.81 5.84 -8.76
CA LEU A 110 -7.80 7.06 -7.98
C LEU A 110 -6.66 7.99 -8.42
N VAL A 111 -5.40 7.51 -8.42
CA VAL A 111 -4.24 8.39 -8.58
C VAL A 111 -3.96 8.83 -10.02
N THR A 112 -4.42 8.08 -11.03
CA THR A 112 -4.17 8.39 -12.45
C THR A 112 -5.42 8.90 -13.14
N TYR A 113 -6.56 8.26 -12.89
CA TYR A 113 -7.82 8.61 -13.58
C TYR A 113 -8.74 9.49 -12.75
N ASN A 114 -8.33 9.88 -11.53
CA ASN A 114 -9.11 10.68 -10.59
C ASN A 114 -10.53 10.11 -10.37
N LYS A 115 -10.67 8.78 -10.45
CA LYS A 115 -11.91 8.07 -10.16
C LYS A 115 -11.99 7.88 -8.65
N ARG A 116 -13.16 8.16 -8.09
CA ARG A 116 -13.41 8.05 -6.66
C ARG A 116 -14.84 7.61 -6.47
N ASN A 117 -15.04 6.51 -5.76
CA ASN A 117 -16.37 5.99 -5.48
C ASN A 117 -16.96 6.67 -4.24
N VAL A 118 -16.16 6.81 -3.19
CA VAL A 118 -16.58 7.47 -1.95
C VAL A 118 -15.41 8.12 -1.24
N THR A 119 -15.67 9.25 -0.59
CA THR A 119 -14.86 9.83 0.48
C THR A 119 -15.65 9.77 1.78
N VAL A 120 -15.04 9.24 2.84
CA VAL A 120 -15.56 9.28 4.20
C VAL A 120 -14.67 10.20 5.02
N LEU A 121 -15.28 11.22 5.61
CA LEU A 121 -14.62 12.22 6.45
C LEU A 121 -15.05 12.02 7.90
N PHE A 122 -14.07 11.85 8.79
CA PHE A 122 -14.27 11.83 10.23
C PHE A 122 -13.62 13.07 10.85
N GLU A 123 -14.42 13.92 11.47
CA GLU A 123 -13.96 15.15 12.12
C GLU A 123 -14.85 15.43 13.33
N GLU A 124 -14.26 15.69 14.50
CA GLU A 124 -14.98 16.12 15.72
C GLU A 124 -16.15 15.20 16.17
N GLY A 125 -16.12 13.92 15.79
CA GLY A 125 -17.18 12.95 16.10
C GLY A 125 -18.29 12.86 15.05
N ASP A 126 -18.24 13.69 14.01
CA ASP A 126 -19.12 13.61 12.84
C ASP A 126 -18.49 12.73 11.76
N ILE A 127 -19.37 12.00 11.05
CA ILE A 127 -19.03 11.24 9.85
C ILE A 127 -19.79 11.86 8.68
N ARG A 128 -19.06 12.19 7.60
CA ARG A 128 -19.65 12.68 6.35
C ARG A 128 -19.20 11.83 5.19
N PHE A 129 -20.12 11.60 4.26
CA PHE A 129 -19.88 10.85 3.04
C PHE A 129 -20.01 11.77 1.83
N ASP A 130 -19.14 11.59 0.85
CA ASP A 130 -19.21 12.21 -0.47
C ASP A 130 -19.02 11.13 -1.54
N GLY A 131 -20.10 10.80 -2.26
CA GLY A 131 -20.15 9.71 -3.23
C GLY A 131 -21.11 8.60 -2.82
N ASP A 132 -20.78 7.35 -3.18
CA ASP A 132 -21.62 6.18 -2.89
C ASP A 132 -21.35 5.67 -1.46
N GLU A 133 -22.23 6.03 -0.52
CA GLU A 133 -22.14 5.64 0.89
C GLU A 133 -22.16 4.12 1.11
N LYS A 134 -22.66 3.34 0.13
CA LYS A 134 -22.74 1.87 0.20
C LYS A 134 -21.55 1.19 -0.46
N PHE A 135 -20.59 1.95 -0.99
CA PHE A 135 -19.43 1.40 -1.67
C PHE A 135 -18.56 0.55 -0.73
N LEU A 136 -18.35 1.03 0.50
CA LEU A 136 -17.76 0.27 1.60
C LEU A 136 -18.88 -0.39 2.41
N THR A 137 -18.72 -1.68 2.74
CA THR A 137 -19.64 -2.30 3.71
C THR A 137 -19.37 -1.72 5.11
N GLN A 138 -20.31 -1.95 6.02
CA GLN A 138 -20.15 -1.50 7.40
C GLN A 138 -18.92 -2.14 8.05
N GLU A 139 -18.67 -3.42 7.79
CA GLU A 139 -17.52 -4.17 8.30
C GLU A 139 -16.21 -3.62 7.76
N GLU A 140 -16.10 -3.41 6.44
CA GLU A 140 -14.91 -2.84 5.79
C GLU A 140 -14.60 -1.43 6.34
N LEU A 141 -15.63 -0.60 6.50
CA LEU A 141 -15.46 0.76 7.03
C LEU A 141 -15.00 0.75 8.48
N LEU A 142 -15.60 -0.09 9.33
CA LEU A 142 -15.20 -0.24 10.73
C LEU A 142 -13.76 -0.74 10.85
N GLU A 143 -13.37 -1.73 10.05
CA GLU A 143 -12.01 -2.24 10.01
C GLU A 143 -10.99 -1.13 9.66
N LEU A 144 -11.26 -0.32 8.63
CA LEU A 144 -10.40 0.80 8.26
C LEU A 144 -10.32 1.87 9.38
N ILE A 145 -11.44 2.18 10.04
CA ILE A 145 -11.48 3.13 11.16
C ILE A 145 -10.63 2.63 12.33
N ASP A 146 -10.75 1.36 12.70
CA ASP A 146 -10.00 0.78 13.81
C ASP A 146 -8.49 0.88 13.57
N TYR A 147 -8.05 0.61 12.33
CA TYR A 147 -6.67 0.83 11.94
C TYR A 147 -6.26 2.32 11.99
N CYS A 148 -7.12 3.24 11.53
CA CYS A 148 -6.86 4.69 11.64
C CYS A 148 -6.63 5.13 13.10
N VAL A 149 -7.45 4.62 14.03
CA VAL A 149 -7.33 4.94 15.47
C VAL A 149 -6.00 4.41 16.02
N ASN A 150 -5.60 3.20 15.66
CA ASN A 150 -4.34 2.60 16.09
C ASN A 150 -3.13 3.36 15.53
N ILE A 151 -3.17 3.74 14.25
CA ILE A 151 -2.15 4.58 13.61
C ILE A 151 -2.04 5.93 14.34
N LYS A 152 -3.17 6.59 14.60
CA LYS A 152 -3.19 7.89 15.28
C LYS A 152 -2.53 7.85 16.66
N LYS A 153 -2.73 6.76 17.41
CA LYS A 153 -2.06 6.53 18.70
C LYS A 153 -0.55 6.33 18.52
N LYS A 154 -0.15 5.42 17.62
CA LYS A 154 1.25 5.05 17.40
C LYS A 154 2.12 6.22 16.94
N TRP A 155 1.59 7.09 16.09
CA TRP A 155 2.32 8.23 15.54
C TRP A 155 1.83 9.59 16.08
N SER A 156 1.26 9.61 17.29
CA SER A 156 0.73 10.83 17.93
C SER A 156 1.72 12.00 17.95
N ASN A 157 2.99 11.75 18.29
CA ASN A 157 4.05 12.78 18.27
C ASN A 157 4.24 13.41 16.89
N LEU A 158 4.12 12.63 15.81
CA LEU A 158 4.25 13.13 14.45
C LEU A 158 3.05 14.02 14.08
N LEU A 159 1.84 13.58 14.45
CA LEU A 159 0.60 14.31 14.18
C LEU A 159 0.50 15.62 14.98
N LEU A 160 0.98 15.63 16.23
CA LEU A 160 1.04 16.84 17.08
C LEU A 160 1.97 17.91 16.50
N ASN A 161 2.99 17.51 15.72
CA ASN A 161 3.88 18.43 15.01
C ASN A 161 3.27 18.95 13.69
N GLY A 162 1.96 18.77 13.48
CA GLY A 162 1.24 19.27 12.31
C GLY A 162 1.44 18.46 11.03
N LYS A 163 2.14 17.33 11.09
CA LYS A 163 2.32 16.42 9.96
C LYS A 163 1.09 15.52 9.80
N SER A 164 0.92 14.97 8.60
CA SER A 164 -0.11 13.98 8.29
C SER A 164 0.50 12.65 7.85
N LEU A 165 -0.25 11.58 8.02
CA LEU A 165 0.10 10.26 7.51
C LEU A 165 -0.83 9.91 6.37
N LEU A 166 -0.24 9.50 5.24
CA LEU A 166 -0.99 8.96 4.13
C LEU A 166 -0.65 7.48 3.95
N LEU A 167 -1.68 6.64 3.95
CA LEU A 167 -1.56 5.21 3.72
C LEU A 167 -2.28 4.81 2.45
N GLU A 168 -1.70 3.87 1.71
CA GLU A 168 -2.34 3.20 0.58
C GLU A 168 -2.76 1.79 0.99
N TRP A 169 -4.02 1.46 0.70
CA TRP A 169 -4.63 0.21 1.13
C TRP A 169 -5.43 -0.44 0.00
N SER A 170 -5.67 -1.74 0.14
CA SER A 170 -6.60 -2.49 -0.71
C SER A 170 -7.25 -3.63 0.05
N PHE A 171 -8.53 -3.90 -0.27
CA PHE A 171 -9.11 -5.21 -0.08
C PHE A 171 -8.67 -6.06 -1.28
N GLY A 172 -7.57 -6.79 -1.09
CA GLY A 172 -6.91 -7.56 -2.13
C GLY A 172 -7.12 -9.07 -1.97
N MET A 173 -6.90 -9.81 -3.05
CA MET A 173 -6.83 -11.26 -3.05
C MET A 173 -5.51 -11.69 -3.66
N ASP A 174 -5.03 -12.87 -3.28
CA ASP A 174 -3.88 -13.47 -3.96
C ASP A 174 -4.24 -13.75 -5.44
N SER A 175 -3.25 -13.82 -6.32
CA SER A 175 -3.46 -14.03 -7.75
C SER A 175 -2.80 -15.31 -8.25
N ASP A 176 -3.45 -16.01 -9.18
CA ASP A 176 -2.81 -17.03 -10.01
C ASP A 176 -1.98 -16.40 -11.15
N LEU A 177 -1.38 -17.25 -11.98
CA LEU A 177 -0.58 -16.84 -13.15
C LEU A 177 -1.41 -16.20 -14.28
N GLU A 178 -2.73 -16.34 -14.25
CA GLU A 178 -3.66 -15.81 -15.25
C GLU A 178 -4.31 -14.50 -14.79
N HIS A 179 -3.84 -13.91 -13.68
CA HIS A 179 -4.43 -12.73 -13.03
C HIS A 179 -5.88 -12.96 -12.54
N ASN A 180 -6.21 -14.18 -12.13
CA ASN A 180 -7.45 -14.45 -11.40
C ASN A 180 -7.22 -14.41 -9.89
N GLY A 181 -8.23 -13.94 -9.16
CA GLY A 181 -8.23 -13.90 -7.70
C GLY A 181 -8.36 -15.30 -7.08
N ILE A 182 -7.57 -15.57 -6.06
CA ILE A 182 -7.61 -16.79 -5.25
C ILE A 182 -8.05 -16.42 -3.83
N GLY A 183 -9.10 -17.10 -3.36
CA GLY A 183 -9.59 -16.97 -1.98
C GLY A 183 -10.45 -15.74 -1.73
N GLU A 184 -10.65 -15.43 -0.45
CA GLU A 184 -11.47 -14.28 -0.01
C GLU A 184 -10.62 -12.99 0.08
N PRO A 185 -11.20 -11.82 -0.20
CA PRO A 185 -10.51 -10.54 -0.04
C PRO A 185 -10.08 -10.30 1.41
N TYR A 186 -8.89 -9.75 1.58
CA TYR A 186 -8.35 -9.31 2.86
C TYR A 186 -7.79 -7.89 2.74
N LEU A 187 -7.86 -7.14 3.85
CA LEU A 187 -7.26 -5.81 3.91
C LEU A 187 -5.74 -5.91 3.95
N LEU A 188 -5.06 -5.11 3.14
CA LEU A 188 -3.62 -4.98 3.15
C LEU A 188 -3.17 -3.54 2.87
N PHE A 189 -2.14 -3.12 3.62
CA PHE A 189 -1.45 -1.84 3.47
C PHE A 189 -0.10 -2.06 2.77
N TYR A 190 0.24 -1.20 1.81
CA TYR A 190 1.44 -1.37 0.99
C TYR A 190 2.23 -0.10 0.75
N GLU A 191 1.72 1.05 1.19
CA GLU A 191 2.49 2.29 1.24
C GLU A 191 2.10 3.14 2.45
N LEU A 192 3.09 3.79 3.06
CA LEU A 192 2.93 4.74 4.15
C LEU A 192 3.91 5.89 3.91
N ARG A 193 3.39 7.12 3.87
CA ARG A 193 4.20 8.33 3.74
C ARG A 193 3.75 9.39 4.74
N THR A 194 4.69 10.27 5.07
CA THR A 194 4.39 11.49 5.82
C THR A 194 4.21 12.62 4.84
N VAL A 195 3.14 13.40 4.99
CA VAL A 195 2.87 14.62 4.21
C VAL A 195 2.87 15.83 5.14
#